data_AF-A0A9Q3RYE7-F1
#
_entry.id   AF-A0A9Q3RYE7-F1
#
_cell.length_a   1.000
_cell.length_b   1.000
_cell.length_c   1.000
_cell.angle_alpha   90.00
_cell.angle_beta   90.00
_cell.angle_gamma   90.00
#
_symmetry.space_group_name_H-M   'P 1'
#
loop_
_entity.id
_entity.type
_entity.pdbx_description
1 polymer ?
#
loop_
_entity_poly.entity_id
_entity_poly.type
_entity_poly.pdbx_seq_one_letter_code
_entity_poly.pdbx_strand_id
1 'polypeptide(L)'
;MIRLASLALALAFAAPASAQDSKGEVTPLFASDETLEVTITGPVGHISRRAQRSTDPYPAQIEVAGEIHTITLAARGKSRRKRENCRFPPLRVAFPQKPDENSLFHRQGSIKLVTHCRDRDASEQTILREYAAYRLYNIVTPESLKVRLARIRYMDEGELVTQRLGFFIEDGDDAARRLGRKEIDISDISVSWLDQQDAARYALFQYMIGNTDWSMVLSPEGDDCCHNSRLFGEDKAARRSLTPVPYDFDNAGLVDATYAAPNAQLGTHSVKTRVYRGFCTFNGLVAAEAENLRSLRGEFEAELTRIPHADARTKSAMASYLAGFFEDIASSDSMERKLFRKCR
;
A
#
# COMPACT_ATOMS: atom_id res chain seq x y z
N MET A 1 -64.16 10.00 -48.68
CA MET A 1 -62.89 9.30 -48.37
C MET A 1 -62.15 10.10 -47.29
N ILE A 2 -62.35 9.76 -46.02
CA ILE A 2 -61.71 10.44 -44.88
C ILE A 2 -60.59 9.52 -44.39
N ARG A 3 -59.33 9.95 -44.51
CA ARG A 3 -58.16 9.21 -44.02
C ARG A 3 -57.88 9.63 -42.58
N LEU A 4 -58.04 8.70 -41.63
CA LEU A 4 -57.51 8.83 -40.27
C LEU A 4 -55.98 8.74 -40.34
N ALA A 5 -55.29 9.75 -39.82
CA ALA A 5 -53.86 9.70 -39.54
C ALA A 5 -53.65 9.26 -38.09
N SER A 6 -53.15 8.04 -37.91
CA SER A 6 -52.79 7.51 -36.59
C SER A 6 -51.48 8.14 -36.12
N LEU A 7 -51.53 8.92 -35.03
CA LEU A 7 -50.36 9.47 -34.36
C LEU A 7 -49.71 8.34 -33.53
N ALA A 8 -48.56 7.83 -33.97
CA ALA A 8 -47.79 6.87 -33.21
C ALA A 8 -46.99 7.61 -32.11
N LEU A 9 -47.36 7.37 -30.85
CA LEU A 9 -46.67 7.89 -29.67
C LEU A 9 -45.38 7.07 -29.46
N ALA A 10 -44.23 7.65 -29.80
CA ALA A 10 -42.94 7.04 -29.54
C ALA A 10 -42.62 7.13 -28.04
N LEU A 11 -42.77 6.02 -27.32
CA LEU A 11 -42.23 5.87 -25.97
C LEU A 11 -40.70 5.81 -26.05
N ALA A 12 -40.04 6.90 -25.66
CA ALA A 12 -38.62 6.90 -25.40
C ALA A 12 -38.36 6.07 -24.13
N PHE A 13 -37.88 4.84 -24.30
CA PHE A 13 -37.31 4.08 -23.19
C PHE A 13 -36.02 4.76 -22.75
N ALA A 14 -36.05 5.41 -21.58
CA ALA A 14 -34.84 5.82 -20.88
C ALA A 14 -34.05 4.55 -20.54
N ALA A 15 -32.93 4.35 -21.21
CA ALA A 15 -31.98 3.31 -20.83
C ALA A 15 -31.51 3.58 -19.39
N PRO A 16 -31.41 2.55 -18.51
CA PRO A 16 -30.76 2.73 -17.23
C PRO A 16 -29.34 3.22 -17.49
N ALA A 17 -28.97 4.34 -16.87
CA ALA A 17 -27.60 4.82 -16.85
C ALA A 17 -26.73 3.67 -16.31
N SER A 18 -26.02 3.00 -17.21
CA SER A 18 -24.98 2.06 -16.82
C SER A 18 -23.99 2.85 -15.98
N ALA A 19 -23.72 2.40 -14.76
CA ALA A 19 -22.67 2.97 -13.92
C ALA A 19 -21.40 3.03 -14.78
N GLN A 20 -20.99 4.23 -15.19
CA GLN A 20 -19.77 4.41 -15.95
C GLN A 20 -18.64 3.82 -15.12
N ASP A 21 -18.04 2.77 -15.67
CA ASP A 21 -16.91 2.07 -15.08
C ASP A 21 -15.77 3.09 -15.00
N SER A 22 -15.51 3.60 -13.80
CA SER A 22 -14.59 4.70 -13.48
C SER A 22 -13.13 4.24 -13.54
N LYS A 23 -12.75 3.75 -14.71
CA LYS A 23 -11.38 3.38 -15.05
C LYS A 23 -10.54 4.65 -15.16
N GLY A 24 -9.34 4.62 -14.58
CA GLY A 24 -8.40 5.75 -14.60
C GLY A 24 -8.60 6.80 -13.50
N GLU A 25 -9.70 6.77 -12.74
CA GLU A 25 -9.96 7.74 -11.69
C GLU A 25 -9.35 7.31 -10.35
N VAL A 26 -8.58 8.22 -9.74
CA VAL A 26 -8.13 8.09 -8.33
C VAL A 26 -9.29 8.51 -7.44
N THR A 27 -9.57 7.76 -6.36
CA THR A 27 -10.64 8.13 -5.42
C THR A 27 -10.28 9.43 -4.68
N PRO A 28 -11.26 10.24 -4.25
CA PRO A 28 -10.98 11.58 -3.69
C PRO A 28 -9.99 11.56 -2.51
N LEU A 29 -10.06 10.53 -1.66
CA LEU A 29 -9.12 10.36 -0.55
C LEU A 29 -7.67 10.35 -1.01
N PHE A 30 -7.33 9.77 -2.16
CA PHE A 30 -5.95 9.60 -2.63
C PHE A 30 -5.56 10.54 -3.78
N ALA A 31 -6.45 11.48 -4.15
CA ALA A 31 -6.21 12.44 -5.23
C ALA A 31 -5.24 13.58 -4.84
N SER A 32 -4.87 13.69 -3.56
CA SER A 32 -3.92 14.68 -3.04
C SER A 32 -2.95 14.03 -2.06
N ASP A 33 -1.75 14.60 -2.03
CA ASP A 33 -0.66 14.22 -1.16
C ASP A 33 -0.58 15.07 0.12
N GLU A 34 -1.43 16.10 0.24
CA GLU A 34 -1.48 16.96 1.40
C GLU A 34 -1.87 16.17 2.65
N THR A 35 -1.15 16.43 3.75
CA THR A 35 -1.41 15.84 5.06
C THR A 35 -2.84 16.16 5.49
N LEU A 36 -3.63 15.12 5.72
CA LEU A 36 -4.99 15.25 6.26
C LEU A 36 -4.96 15.52 7.76
N GLU A 37 -5.82 16.42 8.22
CA GLU A 37 -6.16 16.54 9.64
C GLU A 37 -7.41 15.69 9.91
N VAL A 38 -7.28 14.70 10.80
CA VAL A 38 -8.30 13.69 11.06
C VAL A 38 -8.57 13.59 12.55
N THR A 39 -9.83 13.57 12.94
CA THR A 39 -10.22 13.15 14.30
C THR A 39 -10.91 11.79 14.23
N ILE A 40 -10.44 10.84 15.05
CA ILE A 40 -11.06 9.53 15.23
C ILE A 40 -11.54 9.42 16.67
N THR A 41 -12.85 9.28 16.85
CA THR A 41 -13.49 9.17 18.17
C THR A 41 -14.03 7.76 18.35
N GLY A 42 -13.57 7.05 19.37
CA GLY A 42 -14.02 5.69 19.66
C GLY A 42 -13.11 4.98 20.66
N PRO A 43 -13.35 3.69 20.97
CA PRO A 43 -12.68 2.97 22.05
C PRO A 43 -11.27 2.49 21.66
N VAL A 44 -10.42 3.40 21.17
CA VAL A 44 -9.08 3.12 20.62
C VAL A 44 -8.14 2.53 21.67
N GLY A 45 -8.28 2.93 22.95
CA GLY A 45 -7.53 2.36 24.05
C GLY A 45 -7.91 0.89 24.28
N HIS A 46 -9.20 0.58 24.20
CA HIS A 46 -9.72 -0.79 24.32
C HIS A 46 -9.26 -1.67 23.15
N ILE A 47 -9.40 -1.17 21.91
CA ILE A 47 -8.93 -1.85 20.69
C ILE A 47 -7.45 -2.17 20.80
N SER A 48 -6.62 -1.19 21.18
CA SER A 48 -5.17 -1.36 21.31
C SER A 48 -4.80 -2.41 22.36
N ARG A 49 -5.48 -2.43 23.51
CA ARG A 49 -5.25 -3.43 24.57
C ARG A 49 -5.65 -4.85 24.15
N ARG A 50 -6.72 -5.00 23.36
CA ARG A 50 -7.21 -6.31 22.90
C ARG A 50 -6.60 -6.80 21.60
N ALA A 51 -5.85 -5.95 20.90
CA ALA A 51 -5.36 -6.17 19.54
C ALA A 51 -4.70 -7.55 19.33
N GLN A 52 -3.91 -8.05 20.28
CA GLN A 52 -3.25 -9.35 20.16
C GLN A 52 -4.25 -10.53 20.10
N ARG A 53 -5.41 -10.39 20.73
CA ARG A 53 -6.41 -11.46 20.93
C ARG A 53 -7.68 -11.28 20.10
N SER A 54 -8.00 -10.06 19.67
CA SER A 54 -9.23 -9.76 18.93
C SER A 54 -8.94 -8.76 17.80
N THR A 55 -9.66 -8.95 16.70
CA THR A 55 -9.80 -8.00 15.58
C THR A 55 -11.26 -7.58 15.41
N ASP A 56 -12.07 -7.71 16.46
CA ASP A 56 -13.48 -7.40 16.37
C ASP A 56 -13.66 -5.90 16.11
N PRO A 57 -14.58 -5.52 15.22
CA PRO A 57 -14.86 -4.13 14.94
C PRO A 57 -15.64 -3.49 16.10
N TYR A 58 -15.28 -2.25 16.44
CA TYR A 58 -16.00 -1.43 17.42
C TYR A 58 -16.57 -0.18 16.74
N PRO A 59 -17.80 0.25 17.08
CA PRO A 59 -18.34 1.52 16.62
C PRO A 59 -17.43 2.71 16.96
N ALA A 60 -17.29 3.62 16.01
CA ALA A 60 -16.51 4.83 16.14
C ALA A 60 -17.00 5.90 15.15
N GLN A 61 -16.35 7.05 15.18
CA GLN A 61 -16.59 8.17 14.28
C GLN A 61 -15.26 8.66 13.70
N ILE A 62 -15.28 9.07 12.44
CA ILE A 62 -14.17 9.79 11.80
C ILE A 62 -14.68 11.14 11.33
N GLU A 63 -13.89 12.18 11.59
CA GLU A 63 -14.13 13.54 11.15
C GLU A 63 -12.94 14.05 10.35
N VAL A 64 -13.20 14.54 9.13
CA VAL A 64 -12.18 15.13 8.23
C VAL A 64 -12.81 16.28 7.46
N ALA A 65 -12.18 17.45 7.45
CA ALA A 65 -12.63 18.62 6.70
C ALA A 65 -14.12 19.00 6.93
N GLY A 66 -14.65 18.76 8.14
CA GLY A 66 -16.06 18.99 8.49
C GLY A 66 -17.03 17.88 8.06
N GLU A 67 -16.57 16.88 7.31
CA GLU A 67 -17.31 15.65 7.04
C GLU A 67 -17.21 14.71 8.25
N ILE A 68 -18.35 14.15 8.65
CA ILE A 68 -18.45 13.25 9.80
C ILE A 68 -19.08 11.94 9.33
N HIS A 69 -18.40 10.82 9.59
CA HIS A 69 -18.91 9.48 9.26
C HIS A 69 -18.93 8.55 10.46
N THR A 70 -20.02 7.81 10.61
CA THR A 70 -20.05 6.63 11.47
C THR A 70 -19.22 5.52 10.81
N ILE A 71 -18.28 4.98 11.57
CA ILE A 71 -17.37 3.92 11.11
C ILE A 71 -17.34 2.78 12.12
N THR A 72 -16.64 1.71 11.75
CA THR A 72 -16.11 0.77 12.72
C THR A 72 -14.58 0.76 12.66
N LEU A 73 -13.97 0.55 13.82
CA LEU A 73 -12.53 0.42 13.98
C LEU A 73 -12.17 -0.98 14.47
N ALA A 74 -11.19 -1.58 13.83
CA ALA A 74 -10.60 -2.84 14.27
C ALA A 74 -9.08 -2.76 14.22
N ALA A 75 -8.40 -3.45 15.15
CA ALA A 75 -6.97 -3.71 14.99
C ALA A 75 -6.74 -4.59 13.75
N ARG A 76 -5.68 -4.33 12.98
CA ARG A 76 -5.27 -5.14 11.82
C ARG A 76 -3.83 -5.63 11.93
N GLY A 77 -3.47 -6.57 11.06
CA GLY A 77 -2.13 -7.14 10.96
C GLY A 77 -1.90 -8.34 11.88
N LYS A 78 -0.72 -8.95 11.78
CA LYS A 78 -0.31 -10.13 12.56
C LYS A 78 0.73 -9.74 13.62
N SER A 79 1.94 -9.38 13.18
CA SER A 79 3.07 -9.00 14.05
C SER A 79 2.79 -7.72 14.84
N ARG A 80 2.29 -6.67 14.18
CA ARG A 80 2.02 -5.35 14.77
C ARG A 80 0.81 -5.31 15.72
N ARG A 81 0.07 -6.42 15.87
CA ARG A 81 -0.95 -6.56 16.93
C ARG A 81 -0.36 -7.05 18.25
N LYS A 82 0.84 -7.64 18.24
CA LYS A 82 1.48 -8.12 19.46
C LYS A 82 2.06 -6.94 20.22
N ARG A 83 1.79 -6.87 21.53
CA ARG A 83 2.09 -5.70 22.37
C ARG A 83 3.58 -5.40 22.49
N GLU A 84 4.42 -6.43 22.39
CA GLU A 84 5.87 -6.31 22.36
C GLU A 84 6.39 -5.53 21.13
N ASN A 85 5.68 -5.64 20.00
CA ASN A 85 6.02 -4.93 18.77
C ASN A 85 5.43 -3.52 18.79
N CYS A 86 4.10 -3.43 18.88
CA CYS A 86 3.36 -2.17 18.89
C CYS A 86 2.37 -2.09 20.06
N ARG A 87 2.36 -0.95 20.74
CA ARG A 87 1.38 -0.64 21.79
C ARG A 87 0.09 -0.06 21.21
N PHE A 88 0.17 0.52 20.01
CA PHE A 88 -0.96 1.02 19.23
C PHE A 88 -0.91 0.33 17.86
N PRO A 89 -1.77 -0.66 17.57
CA PRO A 89 -1.69 -1.42 16.33
C PRO A 89 -2.12 -0.56 15.12
N PRO A 90 -1.77 -0.96 13.89
CA PRO A 90 -2.44 -0.44 12.72
C PRO A 90 -3.93 -0.75 12.79
N LEU A 91 -4.75 0.14 12.23
CA LEU A 91 -6.21 0.06 12.30
C LEU A 91 -6.81 -0.19 10.92
N ARG A 92 -8.01 -0.76 10.92
CA ARG A 92 -8.90 -0.79 9.76
C ARG A 92 -10.08 0.12 10.06
N VAL A 93 -10.34 1.06 9.16
CA VAL A 93 -11.49 1.96 9.19
C VAL A 93 -12.50 1.43 8.18
N ALA A 94 -13.64 0.92 8.64
CA ALA A 94 -14.70 0.46 7.74
C ALA A 94 -15.92 1.35 7.86
N PHE A 95 -16.57 1.64 6.73
CA PHE A 95 -17.75 2.47 6.61
C PHE A 95 -18.98 1.56 6.46
N PRO A 96 -19.78 1.33 7.51
CA PRO A 96 -20.96 0.46 7.43
C PRO A 96 -22.02 1.00 6.46
N GLN A 97 -22.04 2.32 6.28
CA GLN A 97 -22.84 3.01 5.28
C GLN A 97 -21.92 3.55 4.20
N LYS A 98 -22.31 3.36 2.93
CA LYS A 98 -21.55 3.85 1.80
C LYS A 98 -21.46 5.39 1.86
N PRO A 99 -20.25 5.98 1.84
CA PRO A 99 -20.11 7.43 1.79
C PRO A 99 -20.70 8.02 0.49
N ASP A 100 -21.25 9.22 0.60
CA ASP A 100 -21.88 9.95 -0.51
C ASP A 100 -20.89 10.33 -1.62
N GLU A 101 -21.40 10.66 -2.81
CA GLU A 101 -20.58 10.97 -3.99
C GLU A 101 -19.67 12.19 -3.82
N ASN A 102 -20.11 13.18 -3.03
CA ASN A 102 -19.35 14.40 -2.75
C ASN A 102 -18.40 14.26 -1.55
N SER A 103 -18.36 13.11 -0.89
CA SER A 103 -17.51 12.88 0.28
C SER A 103 -16.04 12.66 -0.12
N LEU A 104 -15.11 13.11 0.72
CA LEU A 104 -13.70 12.71 0.63
C LEU A 104 -13.53 11.18 0.66
N PHE A 105 -14.41 10.48 1.38
CA PHE A 105 -14.41 9.03 1.49
C PHE A 105 -15.31 8.35 0.44
N HIS A 106 -15.72 9.05 -0.62
CA HIS A 106 -16.50 8.44 -1.70
C HIS A 106 -15.82 7.15 -2.21
N ARG A 107 -16.63 6.10 -2.34
CA ARG A 107 -16.24 4.72 -2.76
C ARG A 107 -15.41 3.95 -1.76
N GLN A 108 -15.10 4.52 -0.60
CA GLN A 108 -14.36 3.82 0.44
C GLN A 108 -15.31 2.94 1.26
N GLY A 109 -15.14 1.62 1.17
CA GLY A 109 -15.85 0.67 2.03
C GLY A 109 -15.05 0.32 3.29
N SER A 110 -13.75 0.06 3.12
CA SER A 110 -12.83 -0.30 4.18
C SER A 110 -11.43 0.13 3.80
N ILE A 111 -10.73 0.85 4.68
CA ILE A 111 -9.43 1.43 4.40
C ILE A 111 -8.44 1.01 5.48
N LYS A 112 -7.23 0.68 5.05
CA LYS A 112 -6.12 0.39 5.95
C LYS A 112 -5.52 1.71 6.46
N LEU A 113 -5.38 1.81 7.78
CA LEU A 113 -4.69 2.92 8.45
C LEU A 113 -3.42 2.39 9.12
N VAL A 114 -2.27 2.82 8.64
CA VAL A 114 -0.99 2.62 9.33
C VAL A 114 -0.88 3.68 10.42
N THR A 115 -0.47 3.24 11.62
CA THR A 115 -0.44 4.07 12.83
C THR A 115 0.95 4.13 13.42
N HIS A 116 1.15 5.05 14.36
CA HIS A 116 2.41 5.34 15.01
C HIS A 116 3.07 4.17 15.77
N CYS A 117 2.42 3.01 15.95
CA CYS A 117 2.92 1.81 16.64
C CYS A 117 3.24 2.00 18.15
N ARG A 118 4.04 3.01 18.52
CA ARG A 118 4.39 3.41 19.88
C ARG A 118 4.30 4.93 19.98
N ASP A 119 3.81 5.39 21.12
CA ASP A 119 3.56 6.81 21.36
C ASP A 119 4.86 7.59 21.62
N ARG A 120 5.66 7.81 20.57
CA ARG A 120 6.96 8.51 20.59
C ARG A 120 7.34 9.00 19.19
N ASP A 121 7.99 10.16 19.12
CA ASP A 121 8.40 10.80 17.86
C ASP A 121 9.27 9.90 16.97
N ALA A 122 10.18 9.15 17.58
CA ALA A 122 11.04 8.21 16.86
C ALA A 122 10.24 7.14 16.09
N SER A 123 9.06 6.76 16.59
CA SER A 123 8.17 5.82 15.91
C SER A 123 7.38 6.48 14.79
N GLU A 124 7.01 7.76 14.91
CA GLU A 124 6.44 8.51 13.77
C GLU A 124 7.46 8.65 12.64
N GLN A 125 8.74 8.90 12.95
CA GLN A 125 9.80 8.92 11.94
C GLN A 125 9.95 7.56 11.22
N THR A 126 9.74 6.43 11.91
CA THR A 126 9.68 5.11 11.26
C THR A 126 8.49 5.01 10.29
N ILE A 127 7.30 5.47 10.69
CA ILE A 127 6.11 5.47 9.83
C ILE A 127 6.30 6.34 8.59
N LEU A 128 6.99 7.47 8.72
CA LEU A 128 7.32 8.32 7.57
C LEU A 128 8.26 7.64 6.57
N ARG A 129 9.13 6.73 7.02
CA ARG A 129 9.94 5.90 6.11
C ARG A 129 9.10 4.85 5.39
N GLU A 130 8.14 4.22 6.07
CA GLU A 130 7.20 3.28 5.44
C GLU A 130 6.35 4.01 4.39
N TYR A 131 5.83 5.20 4.73
CA TYR A 131 5.13 6.09 3.80
C TYR A 131 6.02 6.44 2.59
N ALA A 132 7.28 6.84 2.82
CA ALA A 132 8.21 7.15 1.76
C ALA A 132 8.45 5.96 0.81
N ALA A 133 8.48 4.72 1.31
CA ALA A 133 8.60 3.53 0.45
C ALA A 133 7.42 3.42 -0.54
N TYR A 134 6.19 3.66 -0.09
CA TYR A 134 5.03 3.72 -0.99
C TYR A 134 5.16 4.83 -2.04
N ARG A 135 5.60 6.02 -1.62
CA ARG A 135 5.81 7.18 -2.50
C ARG A 135 6.85 6.93 -3.58
N LEU A 136 7.96 6.29 -3.21
CA LEU A 136 8.98 5.87 -4.18
C LEU A 136 8.40 4.88 -5.20
N TYR A 137 7.56 3.92 -4.77
CA TYR A 137 6.94 2.99 -5.72
C TYR A 137 5.92 3.68 -6.64
N ASN A 138 5.23 4.71 -6.16
CA ASN A 138 4.32 5.50 -7.00
C ASN A 138 5.04 6.27 -8.12
N ILE A 139 6.33 6.58 -7.96
CA ILE A 139 7.19 7.17 -9.01
C ILE A 139 7.61 6.09 -10.02
N VAL A 140 7.90 4.87 -9.54
CA VAL A 140 8.34 3.75 -10.39
C VAL A 140 7.26 3.32 -11.38
N THR A 141 5.99 3.31 -10.95
CA THR A 141 4.90 2.71 -11.74
C THR A 141 3.50 3.15 -11.28
N PRO A 142 2.54 3.32 -12.21
CA PRO A 142 1.13 3.52 -11.86
C PRO A 142 0.48 2.26 -11.25
N GLU A 143 1.03 1.07 -11.51
CA GLU A 143 0.67 -0.23 -10.91
C GLU A 143 1.10 -0.33 -9.43
N SER A 144 0.70 0.65 -8.64
CA SER A 144 1.05 0.84 -7.23
C SER A 144 -0.17 1.21 -6.41
N LEU A 145 -0.15 0.98 -5.10
CA LEU A 145 -1.17 1.52 -4.18
C LEU A 145 -0.85 2.97 -3.83
N LYS A 146 -1.84 3.85 -3.89
CA LYS A 146 -1.70 5.23 -3.41
C LYS A 146 -1.75 5.28 -1.88
N VAL A 147 -1.14 6.32 -1.30
CA VAL A 147 -1.10 6.55 0.14
C VAL A 147 -1.34 8.02 0.46
N ARG A 148 -1.99 8.30 1.58
CA ARG A 148 -2.17 9.68 2.06
C ARG A 148 -1.83 9.81 3.53
N LEU A 149 -0.91 10.73 3.83
CA LEU A 149 -0.49 11.03 5.19
C LEU A 149 -1.61 11.74 5.94
N ALA A 150 -1.75 11.43 7.22
CA ALA A 150 -2.73 12.04 8.10
C ALA A 150 -2.12 12.32 9.47
N ARG A 151 -2.40 13.51 10.02
CA ARG A 151 -2.26 13.83 11.43
C ARG A 151 -3.57 13.48 12.12
N ILE A 152 -3.52 12.52 13.03
CA ILE A 152 -4.72 11.90 13.58
C ILE A 152 -4.81 12.20 15.06
N ARG A 153 -5.91 12.83 15.46
CA ARG A 153 -6.34 13.00 16.85
C ARG A 153 -7.19 11.80 17.24
N TYR A 154 -6.75 11.03 18.22
CA TYR A 154 -7.50 9.91 18.75
C TYR A 154 -8.21 10.33 20.04
N MET A 155 -9.54 10.31 20.02
CA MET A 155 -10.40 10.66 21.14
C MET A 155 -11.09 9.40 21.68
N ASP A 156 -11.16 9.26 23.01
CA ASP A 156 -11.86 8.17 23.70
C ASP A 156 -12.61 8.78 24.89
N GLU A 157 -13.91 8.50 25.01
CA GLU A 157 -14.78 9.07 26.06
C GLU A 157 -14.72 10.61 26.22
N GLY A 158 -14.47 11.34 25.11
CA GLY A 158 -14.39 12.81 25.09
C GLY A 158 -12.99 13.36 25.39
N GLU A 159 -12.03 12.52 25.75
CA GLU A 159 -10.66 12.91 26.09
C GLU A 159 -9.68 12.59 24.96
N LEU A 160 -8.66 13.43 24.81
CA LEU A 160 -7.58 13.19 23.84
C LEU A 160 -6.66 12.09 24.37
N VAL A 161 -6.62 10.95 23.68
CA VAL A 161 -5.69 9.85 23.99
C VAL A 161 -4.29 10.16 23.48
N THR A 162 -4.17 10.51 22.21
CA THR A 162 -2.91 10.93 21.58
C THR A 162 -3.18 11.62 20.24
N GLN A 163 -2.20 12.36 19.75
CA GLN A 163 -2.19 12.94 18.40
C GLN A 163 -0.90 12.54 17.70
N ARG A 164 -1.01 11.78 16.61
CA ARG A 164 0.15 11.22 15.89
C ARG A 164 -0.11 11.14 14.39
N LEU A 165 0.98 11.09 13.63
CA LEU A 165 0.97 10.78 12.23
C LEU A 165 0.63 9.30 11.99
N GLY A 166 -0.07 9.08 10.89
CA GLY A 166 -0.36 7.80 10.28
C GLY A 166 -0.61 8.02 8.79
N PHE A 167 -0.93 6.97 8.05
CA PHE A 167 -1.32 7.13 6.65
C PHE A 167 -2.32 6.08 6.21
N PHE A 168 -3.21 6.48 5.31
CA PHE A 168 -4.14 5.59 4.64
C PHE A 168 -3.46 4.94 3.44
N ILE A 169 -3.84 3.70 3.14
CA ILE A 169 -3.41 2.97 1.95
C ILE A 169 -4.64 2.68 1.09
N GLU A 170 -4.55 2.95 -0.21
CA GLU A 170 -5.56 2.65 -1.21
C GLU A 170 -5.96 1.17 -1.14
N ASP A 171 -7.25 0.91 -1.23
CA ASP A 171 -7.76 -0.45 -1.27
C ASP A 171 -7.35 -1.15 -2.58
N GLY A 172 -7.14 -2.47 -2.51
CA GLY A 172 -6.67 -3.23 -3.67
C GLY A 172 -7.68 -3.25 -4.81
N ASP A 173 -8.98 -3.34 -4.51
CA ASP A 173 -10.04 -3.32 -5.52
C ASP A 173 -10.16 -1.92 -6.15
N ASP A 174 -9.95 -0.86 -5.37
CA ASP A 174 -9.89 0.53 -5.87
C ASP A 174 -8.69 0.72 -6.81
N ALA A 175 -7.51 0.29 -6.40
CA ALA A 175 -6.30 0.37 -7.22
C ALA A 175 -6.43 -0.46 -8.52
N ALA A 176 -6.93 -1.69 -8.43
CA ALA A 176 -7.18 -2.53 -9.60
C ALA A 176 -8.15 -1.86 -10.57
N ARG A 177 -9.26 -1.32 -10.07
CA ARG A 177 -10.26 -0.60 -10.87
C ARG A 177 -9.70 0.67 -11.52
N ARG A 178 -8.89 1.45 -10.80
CA ARG A 178 -8.17 2.60 -11.36
C ARG A 178 -7.30 2.19 -12.54
N LEU A 179 -6.68 1.01 -12.47
CA LEU A 179 -5.86 0.43 -13.54
C LEU A 179 -6.67 -0.32 -14.62
N GLY A 180 -8.00 -0.31 -14.54
CA GLY A 180 -8.87 -1.01 -15.48
C GLY A 180 -8.84 -2.54 -15.34
N ARG A 181 -8.43 -3.05 -14.18
CA ARG A 181 -8.21 -4.46 -13.84
C ARG A 181 -9.10 -4.92 -12.69
N LYS A 182 -8.97 -6.18 -12.28
CA LYS A 182 -9.59 -6.77 -11.08
C LYS A 182 -8.51 -7.32 -10.15
N GLU A 183 -8.68 -7.16 -8.84
CA GLU A 183 -7.87 -7.86 -7.84
C GLU A 183 -8.20 -9.36 -7.90
N ILE A 184 -7.20 -10.22 -7.76
CA ILE A 184 -7.33 -11.68 -7.87
C ILE A 184 -7.14 -12.30 -6.49
N ASP A 185 -8.12 -13.09 -6.06
CA ASP A 185 -8.13 -13.76 -4.76
C ASP A 185 -8.01 -15.28 -4.97
N ILE A 186 -6.77 -15.79 -4.98
CA ILE A 186 -6.44 -17.22 -5.17
C ILE A 186 -5.29 -17.63 -4.25
N SER A 187 -5.22 -18.88 -3.82
CA SER A 187 -4.27 -19.36 -2.80
C SER A 187 -2.79 -19.29 -3.20
N ASP A 188 -2.49 -19.57 -4.46
CA ASP A 188 -1.14 -19.63 -5.01
C ASP A 188 -1.19 -19.46 -6.54
N ILE A 189 -0.06 -19.06 -7.11
CA ILE A 189 0.07 -18.90 -8.56
C ILE A 189 1.36 -19.52 -9.09
N SER A 190 1.34 -19.92 -10.36
CA SER A 190 2.57 -20.24 -11.09
C SER A 190 3.36 -18.96 -11.39
N VAL A 191 4.69 -19.03 -11.31
CA VAL A 191 5.58 -17.96 -11.78
C VAL A 191 5.27 -17.58 -13.24
N SER A 192 4.88 -18.54 -14.08
CA SER A 192 4.53 -18.30 -15.49
C SER A 192 3.26 -17.48 -15.69
N TRP A 193 2.46 -17.26 -14.64
CA TRP A 193 1.26 -16.43 -14.71
C TRP A 193 1.55 -14.96 -14.48
N LEU A 194 2.72 -14.61 -13.94
CA LEU A 194 3.10 -13.23 -13.71
C LEU A 194 3.40 -12.53 -15.05
N ASP A 195 3.04 -11.25 -15.13
CA ASP A 195 3.67 -10.36 -16.11
C ASP A 195 5.16 -10.25 -15.78
N GLN A 196 6.01 -10.53 -16.78
CA GLN A 196 7.45 -10.68 -16.56
C GLN A 196 8.11 -9.33 -16.24
N GLN A 197 7.66 -8.26 -16.89
CA GLN A 197 8.21 -6.92 -16.70
C GLN A 197 7.84 -6.40 -15.31
N ASP A 198 6.57 -6.52 -14.94
CA ASP A 198 6.09 -6.09 -13.63
C ASP A 198 6.74 -6.91 -12.50
N ALA A 199 6.94 -8.21 -12.68
CA ALA A 199 7.64 -9.05 -11.72
C ALA A 199 9.12 -8.67 -11.55
N ALA A 200 9.83 -8.35 -12.64
CA ALA A 200 11.22 -7.88 -12.59
C ALA A 200 11.31 -6.53 -11.86
N ARG A 201 10.43 -5.58 -12.20
CA ARG A 201 10.32 -4.27 -11.53
C ARG A 201 10.01 -4.41 -10.05
N TYR A 202 9.03 -5.24 -9.69
CA TYR A 202 8.66 -5.56 -8.32
C TYR A 202 9.89 -6.05 -7.54
N ALA A 203 10.59 -7.07 -8.06
CA ALA A 203 11.72 -7.67 -7.35
C ALA A 203 12.87 -6.68 -7.16
N LEU A 204 13.16 -5.87 -8.18
CA LEU A 204 14.22 -4.87 -8.11
C LEU A 204 13.86 -3.72 -7.16
N PHE A 205 12.59 -3.30 -7.13
CA PHE A 205 12.11 -2.31 -6.16
C PHE A 205 12.19 -2.83 -4.72
N GLN A 206 11.73 -4.06 -4.46
CA GLN A 206 11.86 -4.65 -3.13
C GLN A 206 13.33 -4.76 -2.71
N TYR A 207 14.23 -5.07 -3.64
CA TYR A 207 15.68 -5.02 -3.39
C TYR A 207 16.17 -3.61 -3.06
N MET A 208 15.73 -2.59 -3.81
CA MET A 208 16.07 -1.18 -3.58
C MET A 208 15.78 -0.76 -2.13
N ILE A 209 14.57 -1.04 -1.65
CA ILE A 209 14.18 -0.72 -0.27
C ILE A 209 14.66 -1.74 0.76
N GLY A 210 15.29 -2.84 0.31
CA GLY A 210 15.77 -3.94 1.15
C GLY A 210 14.66 -4.70 1.86
N ASN A 211 13.51 -4.87 1.22
CA ASN A 211 12.43 -5.69 1.72
C ASN A 211 12.64 -7.15 1.28
N THR A 212 12.67 -8.05 2.27
CA THR A 212 12.79 -9.50 2.03
C THR A 212 11.57 -10.28 2.51
N ASP A 213 10.55 -9.60 3.03
CA ASP A 213 9.35 -10.16 3.63
C ASP A 213 8.20 -10.12 2.64
N TRP A 214 8.34 -10.87 1.53
CA TRP A 214 7.33 -10.92 0.47
C TRP A 214 7.44 -12.21 -0.35
N SER A 215 6.37 -12.51 -1.08
CA SER A 215 6.31 -13.53 -2.12
C SER A 215 5.28 -13.11 -3.17
N MET A 216 5.64 -13.20 -4.45
CA MET A 216 4.72 -12.93 -5.57
C MET A 216 3.82 -14.13 -5.89
N VAL A 217 4.10 -15.31 -5.35
CA VAL A 217 3.49 -16.57 -5.81
C VAL A 217 2.97 -17.48 -4.70
N LEU A 218 3.29 -17.17 -3.44
CA LEU A 218 2.87 -17.94 -2.26
C LEU A 218 2.37 -16.99 -1.18
N SER A 219 1.43 -17.45 -0.37
CA SER A 219 1.04 -16.85 0.90
C SER A 219 1.66 -17.61 2.08
N PRO A 220 1.63 -17.04 3.30
CA PRO A 220 1.75 -17.84 4.52
C PRO A 220 0.56 -18.82 4.62
N GLU A 221 0.76 -19.94 5.34
CA GLU A 221 -0.31 -20.91 5.56
C GLU A 221 -1.61 -20.25 6.06
N GLY A 222 -2.73 -20.57 5.40
CA GLY A 222 -4.07 -20.10 5.78
C GLY A 222 -4.48 -18.72 5.24
N ASP A 223 -3.67 -18.09 4.39
CA ASP A 223 -4.04 -16.85 3.68
C ASP A 223 -4.13 -17.10 2.15
N ASP A 224 -4.85 -16.25 1.42
CA ASP A 224 -4.80 -16.19 -0.05
C ASP A 224 -3.46 -15.63 -0.53
N CYS A 225 -3.07 -15.96 -1.77
CA CYS A 225 -1.89 -15.41 -2.41
C CYS A 225 -1.99 -13.88 -2.45
N CYS A 226 -0.91 -13.14 -2.20
CA CYS A 226 0.43 -13.60 -1.88
C CYS A 226 0.98 -12.84 -0.68
N HIS A 227 2.12 -13.27 -0.14
CA HIS A 227 2.71 -12.63 1.02
C HIS A 227 3.17 -11.20 0.67
N ASN A 228 2.53 -10.19 1.25
CA ASN A 228 2.83 -8.77 1.01
C ASN A 228 2.80 -8.37 -0.48
N SER A 229 1.95 -9.05 -1.27
CA SER A 229 1.65 -8.71 -2.66
C SER A 229 0.15 -8.83 -2.95
N ARG A 230 -0.39 -7.88 -3.69
CA ARG A 230 -1.67 -8.03 -4.40
C ARG A 230 -1.41 -8.55 -5.81
N LEU A 231 -2.41 -9.14 -6.43
CA LEU A 231 -2.37 -9.61 -7.81
C LEU A 231 -3.50 -8.98 -8.59
N PHE A 232 -3.19 -8.32 -9.70
CA PHE A 232 -4.18 -7.71 -10.58
C PHE A 232 -4.18 -8.41 -11.94
N GLY A 233 -5.37 -8.67 -12.48
CA GLY A 233 -5.57 -9.29 -13.78
C GLY A 233 -6.68 -8.63 -14.60
N GLU A 234 -6.82 -9.06 -15.85
CA GLU A 234 -7.88 -8.58 -16.76
C GLU A 234 -9.28 -8.82 -16.18
N ASP A 235 -9.47 -9.98 -15.56
CA ASP A 235 -10.67 -10.39 -14.82
C ASP A 235 -10.33 -11.29 -13.64
N LYS A 236 -11.31 -11.62 -12.79
CA LYS A 236 -11.14 -12.47 -11.58
C LYS A 236 -10.66 -13.91 -11.89
N ALA A 237 -10.78 -14.38 -13.13
CA ALA A 237 -10.37 -15.71 -13.57
C ALA A 237 -9.01 -15.72 -14.28
N ALA A 238 -8.36 -14.56 -14.46
CA ALA A 238 -7.08 -14.44 -15.14
C ALA A 238 -6.00 -15.31 -14.50
N ARG A 239 -5.30 -16.11 -15.33
CA ARG A 239 -4.17 -16.98 -14.95
C ARG A 239 -2.95 -16.78 -15.85
N ARG A 240 -2.78 -15.54 -16.33
CA ARG A 240 -1.64 -15.09 -17.14
C ARG A 240 -1.53 -13.58 -17.05
N SER A 241 -0.33 -13.05 -17.28
CA SER A 241 -0.06 -11.61 -17.29
C SER A 241 -0.60 -10.91 -16.03
N LEU A 242 -0.49 -11.59 -14.88
CA LEU A 242 -0.87 -11.06 -13.58
C LEU A 242 0.17 -10.07 -13.10
N THR A 243 -0.26 -8.86 -12.75
CA THR A 243 0.64 -7.84 -12.22
C THR A 243 0.70 -7.95 -10.70
N PRO A 244 1.88 -8.24 -10.13
CA PRO A 244 2.08 -8.20 -8.71
C PRO A 244 2.24 -6.74 -8.24
N VAL A 245 1.54 -6.38 -7.16
CA VAL A 245 1.64 -5.04 -6.54
C VAL A 245 2.08 -5.16 -5.08
N PRO A 246 3.28 -4.67 -4.71
CA PRO A 246 3.84 -4.81 -3.38
C PRO A 246 3.11 -3.92 -2.38
N TYR A 247 3.00 -4.40 -1.14
CA TYR A 247 2.51 -3.62 0.00
C TYR A 247 3.11 -4.14 1.31
N ASP A 248 2.88 -3.45 2.43
CA ASP A 248 3.43 -3.77 3.76
C ASP A 248 4.98 -3.67 3.78
N PHE A 249 5.48 -2.44 3.76
CA PHE A 249 6.91 -2.14 3.69
C PHE A 249 7.59 -1.99 5.05
N ASP A 250 6.87 -2.23 6.15
CA ASP A 250 7.35 -2.00 7.51
C ASP A 250 8.63 -2.80 7.86
N ASN A 251 8.79 -3.98 7.25
CA ASN A 251 9.94 -4.87 7.45
C ASN A 251 11.11 -4.60 6.48
N ALA A 252 11.08 -3.49 5.73
CA ALA A 252 12.13 -3.13 4.76
C ALA A 252 13.34 -2.43 5.42
N GLY A 253 14.54 -2.63 4.87
CA GLY A 253 15.76 -1.98 5.34
C GLY A 253 15.75 -0.44 5.25
N LEU A 254 15.03 0.15 4.28
CA LEU A 254 14.80 1.59 4.19
C LEU A 254 14.00 2.11 5.39
N VAL A 255 13.05 1.31 5.89
CA VAL A 255 12.19 1.64 7.04
C VAL A 255 12.94 1.46 8.35
N ASP A 256 13.66 0.34 8.49
CA ASP A 256 14.47 0.03 9.68
C ASP A 256 13.63 0.14 10.97
N ALA A 257 12.43 -0.45 10.95
CA ALA A 257 11.56 -0.43 12.11
C ALA A 257 12.17 -1.27 13.25
N THR A 258 12.05 -0.80 14.49
CA THR A 258 12.69 -1.48 15.64
C THR A 258 12.14 -2.88 15.92
N TYR A 259 10.96 -3.21 15.40
CA TYR A 259 10.33 -4.53 15.51
C TYR A 259 10.58 -5.40 14.26
N ALA A 260 11.16 -4.83 13.19
CA ALA A 260 11.47 -5.54 11.97
C ALA A 260 12.53 -6.61 12.28
N ALA A 261 12.34 -7.80 11.73
CA ALA A 261 13.20 -8.95 11.99
C ALA A 261 13.79 -9.45 10.66
N PRO A 262 15.12 -9.65 10.57
CA PRO A 262 15.74 -10.18 9.37
C PRO A 262 15.22 -11.59 9.11
N ASN A 263 15.08 -11.93 7.82
CA ASN A 263 14.67 -13.28 7.45
C ASN A 263 15.83 -14.25 7.71
N ALA A 264 15.69 -15.08 8.75
CA ALA A 264 16.70 -16.05 9.16
C ALA A 264 17.02 -17.08 8.06
N GLN A 265 16.04 -17.42 7.21
CA GLN A 265 16.24 -18.36 6.09
C GLN A 265 17.18 -17.79 5.02
N LEU A 266 17.39 -16.47 4.99
CA LEU A 266 18.32 -15.80 4.07
C LEU A 266 19.71 -15.59 4.67
N GLY A 267 19.96 -16.04 5.91
CA GLY A 267 21.24 -15.84 6.59
C GLY A 267 21.59 -14.38 6.87
N THR A 268 20.59 -13.50 6.93
CA THR A 268 20.80 -12.07 7.22
C THR A 268 20.72 -11.80 8.72
N HIS A 269 21.60 -10.92 9.22
CA HIS A 269 21.60 -10.47 10.62
C HIS A 269 21.01 -9.07 10.82
N SER A 270 20.63 -8.40 9.73
CA SER A 270 20.04 -7.06 9.74
C SER A 270 19.04 -6.94 8.61
N VAL A 271 17.91 -6.27 8.87
CA VAL A 271 16.92 -5.90 7.84
C VAL A 271 17.47 -4.94 6.80
N LYS A 272 18.59 -4.26 7.10
CA LYS A 272 19.31 -3.40 6.14
C LYS A 272 20.13 -4.18 5.12
N THR A 273 20.33 -5.48 5.31
CA THR A 273 21.05 -6.30 4.36
C THR A 273 20.14 -6.64 3.19
N ARG A 274 20.39 -6.00 2.04
CA ARG A 274 19.66 -6.31 0.80
C ARG A 274 19.94 -7.74 0.34
N VAL A 275 18.88 -8.45 -0.01
CA VAL A 275 18.93 -9.75 -0.67
C VAL A 275 18.00 -9.71 -1.87
N TYR A 276 18.55 -9.96 -3.05
CA TYR A 276 17.74 -10.05 -4.26
C TYR A 276 16.93 -11.34 -4.23
N ARG A 277 15.63 -11.25 -4.43
CA ARG A 277 14.69 -12.38 -4.37
C ARG A 277 13.85 -12.52 -5.65
N GLY A 278 14.28 -11.87 -6.74
CA GLY A 278 13.64 -12.03 -8.04
C GLY A 278 13.92 -13.40 -8.65
N PHE A 279 13.00 -13.86 -9.51
CA PHE A 279 13.15 -15.16 -10.17
C PHE A 279 14.20 -15.09 -11.28
N CYS A 280 15.05 -16.11 -11.38
CA CYS A 280 16.11 -16.15 -12.39
C CYS A 280 15.56 -16.05 -13.83
N THR A 281 14.37 -16.60 -14.08
CA THR A 281 13.70 -16.53 -15.38
C THR A 281 13.38 -15.11 -15.86
N PHE A 282 13.39 -14.11 -14.96
CA PHE A 282 13.13 -12.71 -15.31
C PHE A 282 14.40 -11.84 -15.32
N ASN A 283 15.59 -12.41 -15.07
CA ASN A 283 16.84 -11.65 -15.04
C ASN A 283 17.12 -10.88 -16.33
N GLY A 284 16.66 -11.38 -17.49
CA GLY A 284 16.80 -10.70 -18.78
C GLY A 284 16.13 -9.32 -18.84
N LEU A 285 15.16 -9.03 -17.96
CA LEU A 285 14.44 -7.76 -17.89
C LEU A 285 15.00 -6.81 -16.81
N VAL A 286 15.79 -7.33 -15.88
CA VAL A 286 16.28 -6.58 -14.71
C VAL A 286 17.27 -5.49 -15.12
N ALA A 287 18.07 -5.69 -16.16
CA ALA A 287 19.01 -4.68 -16.63
C ALA A 287 18.30 -3.40 -17.12
N ALA A 288 17.21 -3.58 -17.87
CA ALA A 288 16.37 -2.47 -18.33
C ALA A 288 15.64 -1.79 -17.17
N GLU A 289 15.13 -2.56 -16.20
CA GLU A 289 14.53 -1.97 -14.98
C GLU A 289 15.56 -1.23 -14.12
N ALA A 290 16.81 -1.70 -14.07
CA ALA A 290 17.88 -0.99 -13.39
C ALA A 290 18.24 0.34 -14.10
N GLU A 291 18.23 0.37 -15.44
CA GLU A 291 18.34 1.63 -16.19
C GLU A 291 17.21 2.59 -15.88
N ASN A 292 15.97 2.10 -15.86
CA ASN A 292 14.80 2.88 -15.50
C ASN A 292 14.91 3.46 -14.07
N LEU A 293 15.28 2.64 -13.08
CA LEU A 293 15.46 3.15 -11.72
C LEU A 293 16.62 4.14 -11.61
N ARG A 294 17.70 3.98 -12.40
CA ARG A 294 18.80 4.96 -12.48
C ARG A 294 18.34 6.30 -13.04
N SER A 295 17.48 6.32 -14.06
CA SER A 295 16.95 7.58 -14.60
C SER A 295 16.05 8.30 -13.60
N LEU A 296 15.32 7.56 -12.76
CA LEU A 296 14.46 8.08 -11.69
C LEU A 296 15.20 8.52 -10.42
N ARG A 297 16.53 8.37 -10.34
CA ARG A 297 17.31 8.67 -9.12
C ARG A 297 17.05 10.08 -8.58
N GLY A 298 17.06 11.09 -9.46
CA GLY A 298 16.83 12.47 -9.06
C GLY A 298 15.42 12.69 -8.49
N GLU A 299 14.41 12.01 -9.04
CA GLU A 299 13.03 12.06 -8.55
C GLU A 299 12.89 11.39 -7.18
N PHE A 300 13.54 10.24 -6.97
CA PHE A 300 13.55 9.60 -5.66
C PHE A 300 14.23 10.46 -4.60
N GLU A 301 15.40 11.02 -4.90
CA GLU A 301 16.12 11.90 -3.98
C GLU A 301 15.27 13.13 -3.65
N ALA A 302 14.63 13.75 -4.65
CA ALA A 302 13.71 14.86 -4.44
C ALA A 302 12.51 14.46 -3.56
N GLU A 303 11.88 13.32 -3.82
CA GLU A 303 10.73 12.85 -3.04
C GLU A 303 11.07 12.63 -1.57
N LEU A 304 12.22 12.00 -1.28
CA LEU A 304 12.70 11.79 0.08
C LEU A 304 12.92 13.11 0.84
N THR A 305 13.37 14.18 0.16
CA THR A 305 13.51 15.49 0.79
C THR A 305 12.18 16.17 1.10
N ARG A 306 11.13 15.83 0.34
CA ARG A 306 9.80 16.46 0.44
C ARG A 306 8.85 15.75 1.40
N ILE A 307 9.19 14.56 1.91
CA ILE A 307 8.35 13.84 2.89
C ILE A 307 8.00 14.79 4.06
N PRO A 308 6.71 15.10 4.26
CA PRO A 308 6.26 16.00 5.31
C PRO A 308 6.63 15.44 6.69
N HIS A 309 7.03 16.34 7.61
CA HIS A 309 7.37 16.01 9.00
C HIS A 309 8.56 15.07 9.22
N ALA A 310 9.20 14.57 8.16
CA ALA A 310 10.43 13.79 8.30
C ALA A 310 11.57 14.74 8.68
N ASP A 311 12.28 14.42 9.75
CA ASP A 311 13.41 15.21 10.22
C ASP A 311 14.65 15.02 9.32
N ALA A 312 15.65 15.88 9.49
CA ALA A 312 16.88 15.85 8.69
C ALA A 312 17.62 14.51 8.81
N ARG A 313 17.60 13.89 10.00
CA ARG A 313 18.27 12.61 10.24
C ARG A 313 17.58 11.47 9.48
N THR A 314 16.26 11.46 9.47
CA THR A 314 15.43 10.48 8.78
C THR A 314 15.57 10.62 7.27
N LYS A 315 15.52 11.85 6.75
CA LYS A 315 15.78 12.13 5.33
C LYS A 315 17.18 11.68 4.91
N SER A 316 18.20 12.05 5.68
CA SER A 316 19.59 11.64 5.42
C SER A 316 19.76 10.12 5.48
N ALA A 317 19.15 9.44 6.45
CA ALA A 317 19.22 7.98 6.56
C ALA A 317 18.58 7.28 5.34
N MET A 318 17.41 7.73 4.89
CA MET A 318 16.75 7.20 3.70
C MET A 318 17.59 7.43 2.43
N ALA A 319 18.11 8.66 2.25
CA ALA A 319 18.94 9.00 1.10
C ALA A 319 20.24 8.17 1.05
N SER A 320 20.94 8.05 2.18
CA SER A 320 22.16 7.23 2.28
C SER A 320 21.88 5.75 2.00
N TYR A 321 20.76 5.22 2.51
CA TYR A 321 20.36 3.85 2.22
C TYR A 321 20.10 3.65 0.72
N LEU A 322 19.32 4.55 0.11
CA LEU A 322 18.99 4.53 -1.32
C LEU A 322 20.25 4.66 -2.20
N ALA A 323 21.21 5.52 -1.84
CA ALA A 323 22.47 5.66 -2.56
C ALA A 323 23.22 4.32 -2.67
N GLY A 324 23.23 3.51 -1.60
CA GLY A 324 23.84 2.18 -1.63
C GLY A 324 23.19 1.22 -2.64
N PHE A 325 21.88 1.36 -2.92
CA PHE A 325 21.23 0.60 -3.98
C PHE A 325 21.75 1.01 -5.36
N PHE A 326 21.95 2.31 -5.59
CA PHE A 326 22.46 2.79 -6.87
C PHE A 326 23.89 2.33 -7.14
N GLU A 327 24.71 2.19 -6.11
CA GLU A 327 26.02 1.54 -6.22
C GLU A 327 25.89 0.05 -6.57
N ASP A 328 24.94 -0.66 -5.96
CA ASP A 328 24.69 -2.08 -6.24
C ASP A 328 24.30 -2.32 -7.71
N ILE A 329 23.63 -1.35 -8.36
CA ILE A 329 23.21 -1.43 -9.77
C ILE A 329 24.06 -0.57 -10.72
N ALA A 330 25.21 -0.04 -10.29
CA ALA A 330 25.98 0.92 -11.10
C ALA A 330 26.61 0.30 -12.37
N SER A 331 26.86 -1.01 -12.38
CA SER A 331 27.50 -1.72 -13.50
C SER A 331 26.98 -3.15 -13.64
N SER A 332 27.18 -3.74 -14.82
CA SER A 332 26.86 -5.15 -15.09
C SER A 332 27.54 -6.10 -14.11
N ASP A 333 28.82 -5.87 -13.78
CA ASP A 333 29.56 -6.69 -12.81
C ASP A 333 28.98 -6.61 -11.40
N SER A 334 28.49 -5.43 -11.00
CA SER A 334 27.84 -5.27 -9.71
C SER A 334 26.48 -5.98 -9.69
N MET A 335 25.67 -5.81 -10.73
CA MET A 335 24.38 -6.50 -10.87
C MET A 335 24.53 -8.01 -10.93
N GLU A 336 25.55 -8.53 -11.63
CA GLU A 336 25.87 -9.95 -11.67
C GLU A 336 26.12 -10.51 -10.26
N ARG A 337 26.97 -9.82 -9.47
CA ARG A 337 27.32 -10.22 -8.11
C ARG A 337 26.18 -10.05 -7.10
N LYS A 338 25.41 -8.99 -7.22
CA LYS A 338 24.41 -8.57 -6.21
C LYS A 338 23.02 -9.12 -6.48
N LEU A 339 22.67 -9.31 -7.76
CA LEU A 339 21.34 -9.71 -8.21
C LEU A 339 21.37 -11.09 -8.87
N PHE A 340 22.04 -11.23 -10.02
CA PHE A 340 21.85 -12.39 -10.90
C PHE A 340 22.36 -13.69 -10.30
N ARG A 341 23.51 -13.70 -9.63
CA ARG A 341 24.01 -14.89 -8.90
C ARG A 341 23.21 -15.23 -7.64
N LYS A 342 22.27 -14.36 -7.25
CA LYS A 342 21.46 -14.50 -6.03
C LYS A 342 19.96 -14.63 -6.32
N CYS A 343 19.57 -14.72 -7.60
CA CYS A 343 18.18 -14.93 -7.97
C CYS A 343 17.65 -16.25 -7.42
N ARG A 344 16.33 -16.33 -7.30
CA ARG A 344 15.60 -17.51 -6.84
C ARG A 344 15.11 -18.38 -7.98
#